data_AF-A0A498G2S3-F1
#
_entry.id   AF-A0A498G2S3-F1
#
_cell.length_a   1.000
_cell.length_b   1.000
_cell.length_c   1.000
_cell.angle_alpha   90.00
_cell.angle_beta   90.00
_cell.angle_gamma   90.00
#
_symmetry.space_group_name_H-M   'P 1'
#
loop_
_entity.id
_entity.type
_entity.pdbx_description
1 polymer ?
#
loop_
_entity_poly.entity_id
_entity_poly.type
_entity_poly.pdbx_seq_one_letter_code
_entity_poly.pdbx_strand_id
1 'polypeptide(L)'
;MEQLNETQREILSALDERGGRGNTSNIKRSIGEMTTSNLGKQARSLAEMGLIEKVGEEDVGAPIPANVYALTAEGERVARDLDDQTEVRVG
;
A
#
# COMPACT_ATOMS: atom_id res chain seq x y z
N MET A 1 2.65 -6.89 -18.61
CA MET A 1 2.42 -6.18 -17.35
C MET A 1 3.58 -6.49 -16.44
N GLU A 2 4.14 -5.47 -15.78
CA GLU A 2 5.16 -5.66 -14.75
C GLU A 2 4.52 -6.41 -13.58
N GLN A 3 5.18 -7.45 -13.04
CA GLN A 3 4.63 -8.20 -11.91
C GLN A 3 4.88 -7.43 -10.62
N LEU A 4 3.86 -7.32 -9.76
CA LEU A 4 4.01 -6.74 -8.43
C LEU A 4 4.96 -7.58 -7.58
N ASN A 5 5.92 -6.94 -6.94
CA ASN A 5 6.76 -7.59 -5.93
C ASN A 5 5.99 -7.82 -4.61
N GLU A 6 6.56 -8.61 -3.71
CA GLU A 6 5.95 -8.96 -2.42
C GLU A 6 5.54 -7.72 -1.61
N THR A 7 6.46 -6.78 -1.42
CA THR A 7 6.19 -5.53 -0.68
C THR A 7 5.10 -4.69 -1.32
N GLN A 8 5.02 -4.63 -2.66
CA GLN A 8 3.97 -3.91 -3.36
C GLN A 8 2.59 -4.54 -3.12
N ARG A 9 2.51 -5.88 -3.08
CA ARG A 9 1.28 -6.61 -2.74
C ARG A 9 0.88 -6.33 -1.30
N GLU A 10 1.84 -6.41 -0.37
CA GLU A 10 1.60 -6.12 1.06
C GLU A 10 1.10 -4.68 1.27
N ILE A 11 1.63 -3.69 0.52
CA ILE A 11 1.13 -2.31 0.57
C ILE A 11 -0.32 -2.22 0.10
N LEU A 12 -0.68 -2.91 -1.00
CA LEU A 12 -2.04 -2.90 -1.53
C LEU A 12 -3.03 -3.56 -0.56
N SER A 13 -2.69 -4.73 -0.02
CA SER A 13 -3.52 -5.41 1.00
C SER A 13 -3.65 -4.55 2.26
N ALA A 14 -2.56 -3.93 2.75
CA ALA A 14 -2.61 -3.06 3.93
C ALA A 14 -3.47 -1.79 3.73
N LEU A 15 -3.63 -1.33 2.48
CA LEU A 15 -4.54 -0.24 2.14
C LEU A 15 -5.98 -0.74 2.06
N ASP A 16 -6.24 -1.89 1.44
CA ASP A 16 -7.57 -2.46 1.28
C ASP A 16 -8.21 -2.82 2.63
N GLU A 17 -7.45 -3.47 3.52
CA GLU A 17 -7.84 -3.77 4.92
C GLU A 17 -8.29 -2.52 5.70
N ARG A 18 -7.91 -1.32 5.24
CA ARG A 18 -8.23 -0.03 5.86
C ARG A 18 -9.30 0.76 5.12
N GLY A 19 -10.03 0.13 4.19
CA GLY A 19 -11.03 0.80 3.36
C GLY A 19 -10.40 1.62 2.23
N GLY A 20 -9.26 1.17 1.72
CA GLY A 20 -8.59 1.74 0.54
C GLY A 20 -7.74 2.98 0.81
N ARG A 21 -7.45 3.33 2.08
CA ARG A 21 -6.66 4.53 2.43
C ARG A 21 -5.76 4.31 3.64
N GLY A 22 -4.54 4.84 3.59
CA GLY A 22 -3.58 4.72 4.69
C GLY A 22 -2.40 5.69 4.60
N ASN A 23 -1.86 6.05 5.76
CA ASN A 23 -0.64 6.84 5.84
C ASN A 23 0.61 5.94 5.91
N THR A 24 1.79 6.48 5.57
CA THR A 24 3.07 5.74 5.56
C THR A 24 3.40 5.06 6.88
N SER A 25 3.06 5.68 8.02
CA SER A 25 3.33 5.12 9.35
C SER A 25 2.49 3.88 9.65
N ASN A 26 1.25 3.87 9.17
CA ASN A 26 0.32 2.75 9.38
C ASN A 26 0.59 1.62 8.39
N ILE A 27 0.87 1.94 7.12
CA ILE A 27 1.29 0.95 6.11
C ILE A 27 2.55 0.24 6.59
N LYS A 28 3.56 0.99 7.05
CA LYS A 28 4.79 0.43 7.61
C LYS A 28 4.53 -0.52 8.78
N ARG A 29 3.60 -0.19 9.68
CA ARG A 29 3.26 -1.05 10.82
C ARG A 29 2.62 -2.38 10.38
N SER A 30 1.86 -2.40 9.29
CA SER A 30 1.22 -3.63 8.78
C SER A 30 2.21 -4.57 8.10
N ILE A 31 3.19 -4.04 7.36
CA ILE A 31 4.09 -4.85 6.50
C ILE A 31 5.44 -5.20 7.16
N GLY A 32 5.68 -4.76 8.39
CA GLY A 32 6.89 -5.11 9.18
C GLY A 32 8.03 -4.09 9.10
N GLU A 33 9.24 -4.49 9.55
CA GLU A 33 10.40 -3.61 9.69
C GLU A 33 11.03 -3.21 8.34
N MET A 34 10.38 -2.29 7.64
CA MET A 34 10.96 -1.65 6.46
C MET A 34 11.38 -0.19 6.74
N THR A 35 12.39 0.30 6.03
CA THR A 35 12.76 1.72 6.10
C THR A 35 11.73 2.59 5.39
N THR A 36 11.47 3.80 5.92
CA THR A 36 10.53 4.75 5.31
C THR A 36 10.93 5.13 3.87
N SER A 37 12.23 5.15 3.58
CA SER A 37 12.76 5.38 2.23
C SER A 37 12.38 4.27 1.26
N ASN A 38 12.46 2.99 1.68
CA ASN A 38 12.05 1.88 0.84
C ASN A 38 10.53 1.88 0.61
N LEU A 39 9.74 2.13 1.66
CA LEU A 39 8.29 2.27 1.54
C LEU A 39 7.90 3.35 0.52
N GLY A 40 8.54 4.52 0.61
CA GLY A 40 8.30 5.62 -0.32
C GLY A 40 8.62 5.27 -1.77
N LYS A 41 9.67 4.48 -2.02
CA LYS A 41 10.01 3.99 -3.37
C LYS A 41 8.96 3.02 -3.91
N GLN A 42 8.50 2.08 -3.10
CA GLN A 42 7.47 1.11 -3.52
C GLN A 42 6.12 1.81 -3.75
N ALA A 43 5.72 2.71 -2.86
CA ALA A 43 4.50 3.51 -3.01
C ALA A 43 4.57 4.40 -4.27
N ARG A 44 5.72 4.99 -4.57
CA ARG A 44 5.91 5.74 -5.82
C ARG A 44 5.75 4.86 -7.05
N SER A 45 6.36 3.66 -7.05
CA SER A 45 6.22 2.71 -8.16
C SER A 45 4.76 2.27 -8.37
N LEU A 46 4.02 1.99 -7.29
CA LEU A 46 2.59 1.70 -7.36
C LEU A 46 1.76 2.88 -7.90
N ALA A 47 2.15 4.11 -7.57
CA ALA A 47 1.50 5.31 -8.10
C ALA A 47 1.80 5.52 -9.59
N GLU A 48 3.03 5.24 -10.03
CA GLU A 48 3.42 5.26 -11.44
C GLU A 48 2.67 4.18 -12.25
N MET A 49 2.33 3.05 -11.61
CA MET A 49 1.46 2.01 -12.18
C MET A 49 -0.04 2.38 -12.14
N GLY A 50 -0.42 3.50 -11.52
CA GLY A 50 -1.81 3.94 -11.39
C GLY A 50 -2.65 3.13 -10.41
N LEU A 51 -2.02 2.36 -9.51
CA LEU A 51 -2.72 1.52 -8.52
C LEU A 51 -3.02 2.28 -7.23
N ILE A 52 -2.19 3.27 -6.88
CA ILE A 52 -2.43 4.15 -5.74
C ILE A 52 -2.22 5.61 -6.12
N GLU A 53 -2.68 6.53 -5.30
CA GLU A 53 -2.39 7.95 -5.43
C GLU A 53 -2.06 8.58 -4.07
N LYS A 54 -1.16 9.58 -4.06
CA LYS A 54 -0.91 10.38 -2.86
C LYS A 54 -2.02 11.43 -2.73
N VAL A 55 -2.83 11.31 -1.69
CA VAL A 55 -3.99 12.19 -1.44
C VAL A 55 -3.72 13.27 -0.38
N GLY A 56 -2.57 13.23 0.28
CA GLY A 56 -2.18 14.25 1.25
C GLY A 56 -1.02 13.86 2.14
N GLU A 57 -0.92 14.58 3.26
CA GLU A 57 0.04 14.37 4.34
C GLU A 57 -0.70 14.49 5.68
N GLU A 58 -0.27 13.74 6.68
CA GLU A 58 -0.86 13.70 8.02
C GLU A 58 0.23 13.94 9.06
N ASP A 59 -0.02 14.85 10.01
CA ASP A 59 0.85 15.05 11.16
C ASP A 59 0.62 13.91 12.16
N VAL A 60 1.66 13.10 12.35
CA VAL A 60 1.66 11.93 13.24
C VAL A 60 2.59 12.12 14.44
N GLY A 61 3.01 13.36 14.74
CA GLY A 61 3.95 13.66 15.83
C GLY A 61 5.37 13.17 15.56
N ALA A 62 5.73 12.96 14.29
CA ALA A 62 7.06 12.57 13.84
C ALA A 62 7.80 13.76 13.23
N PRO A 63 9.15 13.71 13.12
CA PRO A 63 9.93 14.80 12.51
C PRO A 63 9.55 15.13 11.05
N ILE A 64 8.88 14.20 10.36
CA ILE A 64 8.40 14.36 8.98
C ILE A 64 6.94 13.87 8.95
N PRO A 65 6.01 14.65 8.35
CA PRO A 65 4.63 14.20 8.15
C PRO A 65 4.54 12.88 7.38
N ALA A 66 3.52 12.09 7.69
CA ALA A 66 3.26 10.84 6.99
C ALA A 66 2.52 11.11 5.68
N ASN A 67 3.01 10.62 4.54
CA ASN A 67 2.24 10.70 3.30
C ASN A 67 0.99 9.82 3.41
N VAL A 68 -0.13 10.32 2.90
CA VAL A 68 -1.39 9.58 2.82
C VAL A 68 -1.61 9.11 1.40
N TYR A 69 -1.87 7.82 1.24
CA TYR A 69 -2.16 7.17 -0.02
C TYR A 69 -3.58 6.59 -0.04
N ALA A 70 -4.19 6.56 -1.21
CA ALA A 70 -5.46 5.89 -1.47
C ALA A 70 -5.33 4.93 -2.66
N LEU A 71 -6.08 3.83 -2.66
CA LEU A 71 -6.24 2.95 -3.82
C LEU A 71 -7.00 3.70 -4.91
N THR A 72 -6.58 3.50 -6.16
CA THR A 72 -7.42 3.85 -7.32
C THR A 72 -8.45 2.75 -7.55
N ALA A 73 -9.40 2.97 -8.47
CA ALA A 73 -10.34 1.92 -8.86
C ALA A 73 -9.63 0.64 -9.40
N GLU A 74 -8.49 0.79 -10.08
CA GLU A 74 -7.68 -0.34 -10.53
C GLU A 74 -6.91 -0.96 -9.35
N GLY A 75 -6.39 -0.14 -8.44
CA GLY A 75 -5.75 -0.61 -7.20
C GLY A 75 -6.67 -1.46 -6.33
N GLU A 76 -7.93 -1.04 -6.15
CA GLU A 76 -8.94 -1.82 -5.42
C GLU A 76 -9.19 -3.18 -6.06
N ARG A 77 -9.32 -3.22 -7.39
CA ARG A 77 -9.50 -4.49 -8.11
C ARG A 77 -8.32 -5.42 -7.89
N VAL A 78 -7.10 -4.90 -8.05
CA VAL A 78 -5.87 -5.68 -7.87
C VAL A 78 -5.71 -6.14 -6.42
N ALA A 79 -6.04 -5.30 -5.44
CA ALA A 79 -5.97 -5.66 -4.02
C ALA A 79 -6.93 -6.82 -3.67
N ARG A 80 -8.18 -6.75 -4.14
CA ARG A 80 -9.16 -7.84 -3.95
C ARG A 80 -8.71 -9.14 -4.63
N ASP A 81 -8.15 -9.05 -5.84
CA ASP A 81 -7.62 -10.21 -6.56
C ASP A 81 -6.44 -10.88 -5.81
N LEU A 82 -5.70 -10.14 -4.98
CA LEU A 82 -4.62 -10.67 -4.13
C LEU A 82 -5.18 -11.42 -2.92
N ASP A 83 -6.22 -10.91 -2.28
CA ASP A 83 -6.85 -11.54 -1.12
C ASP A 83 -7.55 -12.85 -1.51
N ASP A 84 -8.26 -12.88 -2.63
CA ASP A 84 -8.91 -14.08 -3.19
C ASP A 84 -7.89 -15.20 -3.46
N GLN A 85 -6.69 -14.85 -3.95
CA GLN A 85 -5.61 -15.83 -4.19
C GLN A 85 -5.00 -16.39 -2.89
N THR A 86 -5.18 -15.69 -1.77
CA THR A 86 -4.66 -16.08 -0.47
C THR A 86 -5.61 -17.06 0.22
N GLU A 87 -6.93 -16.91 0.06
CA GLU A 87 -7.93 -17.82 0.62
C GLU A 87 -7.92 -19.22 -0.03
N VAL A 88 -7.65 -19.32 -1.33
CA VAL A 88 -7.64 -20.61 -2.06
C VAL A 88 -6.49 -21.54 -1.60
N ARG A 89 -5.45 -21.00 -0.95
CA ARG A 89 -4.26 -21.79 -0.55
C ARG A 89 -4.41 -22.51 0.78
N VAL A 90 -5.49 -22.28 1.52
CA VAL A 90 -5.73 -22.83 2.87
C VAL A 90 -6.93 -23.80 2.93
N GLY A 91 -7.53 -24.13 1.77
CA GLY A 91 -8.65 -25.06 1.64
C GLY A 91 -8.25 -26.51 1.37
#